data_AF-A0A1Q6QDA0-F1
#
_entry.id   AF-A0A1Q6QDA0-F1
#
_cell.length_a   1.000
_cell.length_b   1.000
_cell.length_c   1.000
_cell.angle_alpha   90.00
_cell.angle_beta   90.00
_cell.angle_gamma   90.00
#
_symmetry.space_group_name_H-M   'P 1'
#
loop_
_entity.id
_entity.type
_entity.pdbx_description
1 polymer ?
#
loop_
_entity_poly.entity_id
_entity_poly.type
_entity_poly.pdbx_seq_one_letter_code
_entity_poly.pdbx_strand_id
1 'polypeptide(L)'
;MKKFLALLLALTLALSLAVPAYAADTVEDEDFDWAALEAELAKAEAEQRAAALKELGAAAGQINILLNDKCVAFPDAVPVLKGGRTMVPMRAAVEAMGAVVDYDAATRTASVKMGDVSFTHVIGTDVITLSDGSTVKMDIVSYIDKGRTMVPLRFFSQVLGYDVFWDNDYKLAFLMGEDTWAAAVDKDLTILNSLLAQQSKSADLSKTQKSTLTAKGAVKVVDSINGDKSYPYSGSMTVLAGKDAANLTMSLDLSSMLELLESLVEDSIPAEYRAQLAKFSAEAILSDKAYIKSPLLDAMSESKSGTWYALGELNYSELYQQAISAASASASATTFGHLLYAMMQQGDANHFFASWEGCTAAAQLIKLMYADSTFVKSGSGYQWHFGLAELAKLMNSMDSETNYTADSLKKDGLTDFALDMTVQGASATLVCKMAMADESGALATLNMTVKSSGNQASAKGSVQVRNLCEVTFDLASTAQTTSENVKTAPAAGANIVDLGAETLPIAG
;
A
#
# COMPACT_ATOMS: atom_id res chain seq x y z
N MET A 1 4.02 23.15 -12.72
CA MET A 1 5.10 22.69 -11.82
C MET A 1 4.63 22.13 -10.48
N LYS A 2 4.06 22.90 -9.53
CA LYS A 2 3.67 22.39 -8.19
C LYS A 2 2.65 21.22 -8.21
N LYS A 3 1.63 21.27 -9.09
CA LYS A 3 0.62 20.19 -9.23
C LYS A 3 1.16 18.92 -9.91
N PHE A 4 2.13 19.06 -10.81
CA PHE A 4 2.78 17.92 -11.48
C PHE A 4 3.83 17.27 -10.58
N LEU A 5 4.59 18.07 -9.81
CA LEU A 5 5.43 17.56 -8.73
C LEU A 5 4.59 16.84 -7.68
N ALA A 6 3.40 17.35 -7.32
CA ALA A 6 2.48 16.68 -6.39
C ALA A 6 1.90 15.37 -6.95
N LEU A 7 1.63 15.28 -8.27
CA LEU A 7 1.21 14.04 -8.93
C LEU A 7 2.35 13.01 -8.98
N LEU A 8 3.58 13.44 -9.27
CA LEU A 8 4.78 12.60 -9.25
C LEU A 8 5.12 12.17 -7.81
N LEU A 9 4.97 13.07 -6.84
CA LEU A 9 5.09 12.80 -5.41
C LEU A 9 4.03 11.80 -4.96
N ALA A 10 2.78 11.94 -5.42
CA ALA A 10 1.67 11.04 -5.14
C ALA A 10 1.85 9.67 -5.80
N LEU A 11 2.40 9.61 -7.01
CA LEU A 11 2.79 8.36 -7.69
C LEU A 11 3.97 7.68 -6.98
N THR A 12 4.95 8.45 -6.47
CA THR A 12 6.05 7.90 -5.65
C THR A 12 5.60 7.52 -4.24
N LEU A 13 4.64 8.25 -3.65
CA LEU A 13 4.04 7.97 -2.33
C LEU A 13 3.11 6.76 -2.40
N ALA A 14 2.41 6.55 -3.52
CA ALA A 14 1.63 5.34 -3.79
C ALA A 14 2.51 4.09 -3.96
N LEU A 15 3.82 4.26 -4.23
CA LEU A 15 4.83 3.20 -4.27
C LEU A 15 5.59 3.03 -2.94
N SER A 16 5.37 3.91 -1.96
CA SER A 16 5.93 3.82 -0.61
C SER A 16 4.79 3.83 0.41
N LEU A 17 4.16 2.68 0.60
CA LEU A 17 3.19 2.51 1.70
C LEU A 17 3.87 2.74 3.06
N ALA A 18 3.18 3.51 3.90
CA ALA A 18 3.38 3.78 5.33
C ALA A 18 4.46 4.78 5.75
N VAL A 19 4.07 6.05 5.88
CA VAL A 19 4.44 6.87 7.06
C VAL A 19 3.19 7.65 7.48
N PRO A 20 2.68 7.51 8.71
CA PRO A 20 1.68 8.41 9.25
C PRO A 20 2.31 9.80 9.43
N ALA A 21 1.71 10.81 8.81
CA ALA A 21 2.05 12.20 9.09
C ALA A 21 1.69 12.51 10.56
N TYR A 22 2.71 12.54 11.42
CA TYR A 22 2.62 13.22 12.71
C TYR A 22 2.83 14.72 12.43
N ALA A 23 1.73 15.46 12.40
CA ALA A 23 1.73 16.91 12.63
C ALA A 23 2.08 17.15 14.11
N ALA A 24 2.60 18.26 14.58
CA ALA A 24 3.13 19.50 14.03
C ALA A 24 3.87 20.14 15.20
N ASP A 25 4.99 20.81 14.96
CA ASP A 25 5.52 21.77 15.95
C ASP A 25 5.36 23.19 15.41
N THR A 26 4.88 24.03 16.31
CA THR A 26 4.10 25.25 16.07
C THR A 26 4.96 26.43 15.64
N VAL A 27 4.60 27.07 14.53
CA VAL A 27 4.86 28.51 14.33
C VAL A 27 3.60 29.23 14.80
N GLU A 28 3.69 29.92 15.94
CA GLU A 28 2.65 30.80 16.46
C GLU A 28 2.52 32.02 15.53
N ASP A 29 1.69 31.91 14.49
CA ASP A 29 1.09 33.09 13.85
C ASP A 29 -0.19 33.44 14.62
N GLU A 30 -0.13 34.50 15.43
CA GLU A 30 -1.18 34.94 16.39
C GLU A 30 -2.51 35.43 15.75
N ASP A 31 -2.71 35.31 14.43
CA ASP A 31 -3.92 35.82 13.75
C ASP A 31 -4.72 34.76 12.95
N PHE A 32 -4.30 33.49 12.94
CA PHE A 32 -5.04 32.44 12.22
C PHE A 32 -6.07 31.75 13.12
N ASP A 33 -7.35 31.94 12.82
CA ASP A 33 -8.46 31.31 13.55
C ASP A 33 -8.59 29.84 13.16
N TRP A 34 -7.77 29.00 13.80
CA TRP A 34 -7.80 27.56 13.65
C TRP A 34 -9.19 26.96 13.91
N ALA A 35 -9.94 27.51 14.86
CA ALA A 35 -11.28 27.02 15.18
C ALA A 35 -12.28 27.30 14.05
N ALA A 36 -12.18 28.45 13.38
CA ALA A 36 -12.97 28.76 12.19
C ALA A 36 -12.61 27.84 11.02
N LEU A 37 -11.32 27.58 10.77
CA LEU A 37 -10.89 26.64 9.73
C LEU A 37 -11.39 25.22 10.02
N GLU A 38 -11.23 24.73 11.24
CA GLU A 38 -11.73 23.42 11.67
C GLU A 38 -13.25 23.31 11.48
N ALA A 39 -14.01 24.35 11.83
CA ALA A 39 -15.46 24.38 11.64
C ALA A 39 -15.85 24.37 10.15
N GLU A 40 -15.12 25.10 9.29
CA GLU A 40 -15.35 25.08 7.83
C GLU A 40 -15.01 23.71 7.22
N LEU A 41 -13.90 23.09 7.63
CA LEU A 41 -13.51 21.75 7.20
C LEU A 41 -14.54 20.71 7.63
N ALA A 42 -14.96 20.71 8.90
CA ALA A 42 -15.97 19.80 9.41
C ALA A 42 -17.32 19.95 8.68
N LYS A 43 -17.69 21.18 8.31
CA LYS A 43 -18.89 21.44 7.50
C LYS A 43 -18.73 20.88 6.08
N ALA A 44 -17.59 21.11 5.44
CA ALA A 44 -17.31 20.59 4.10
C ALA A 44 -17.33 19.05 4.07
N GLU A 45 -16.73 18.41 5.07
CA GLU A 45 -16.76 16.94 5.26
C GLU A 45 -18.19 16.43 5.45
N ALA A 46 -19.00 17.10 6.27
CA ALA A 46 -20.40 16.72 6.46
C ALA A 46 -21.23 16.84 5.17
N GLU A 47 -20.99 17.88 4.37
CA GLU A 47 -21.63 18.08 3.07
C GLU A 47 -21.20 17.01 2.05
N GLN A 48 -19.90 16.72 1.95
CA GLN A 48 -19.37 15.65 1.09
C GLN A 48 -19.94 14.29 1.47
N ARG A 49 -19.96 13.99 2.77
CA ARG A 49 -20.53 12.76 3.29
C ARG A 49 -22.03 12.62 2.98
N ALA A 50 -22.80 13.70 3.12
CA ALA A 50 -24.21 13.70 2.75
C ALA A 50 -24.42 13.47 1.26
N ALA A 51 -23.56 14.05 0.41
CA ALA A 51 -23.58 13.83 -1.03
C ALA A 51 -23.24 12.37 -1.39
N ALA A 52 -22.18 11.81 -0.81
CA ALA A 52 -21.79 10.41 -1.01
C ALA A 52 -22.90 9.44 -0.59
N LEU A 53 -23.49 9.62 0.59
CA LEU A 53 -24.63 8.82 1.05
C LEU A 53 -25.82 8.90 0.07
N LYS A 54 -26.11 10.09 -0.45
CA LYS A 54 -27.18 10.29 -1.42
C LYS A 54 -26.91 9.55 -2.74
N GLU A 55 -25.68 9.59 -3.23
CA GLU A 55 -25.27 8.89 -4.45
C GLU A 55 -25.42 7.37 -4.31
N LEU A 56 -25.07 6.84 -3.13
CA LEU A 56 -25.26 5.43 -2.77
C LEU A 56 -26.74 5.06 -2.54
N GLY A 57 -27.67 6.02 -2.59
CA GLY A 57 -29.10 5.78 -2.35
C GLY A 57 -29.47 5.59 -0.88
N ALA A 58 -28.64 6.09 0.04
CA ALA A 58 -28.88 5.99 1.48
C ALA A 58 -30.01 6.90 1.95
N ALA A 59 -30.74 6.46 2.97
CA ALA A 59 -31.72 7.27 3.68
C ALA A 59 -31.05 8.12 4.77
N ALA A 60 -31.28 9.43 4.74
CA ALA A 60 -30.71 10.36 5.70
C ALA A 60 -31.16 10.07 7.15
N GLY A 61 -30.23 10.13 8.11
CA GLY A 61 -30.50 9.95 9.53
C GLY A 61 -30.83 8.52 9.96
N GLN A 62 -30.58 7.52 9.11
CA GLN A 62 -30.84 6.11 9.39
C GLN A 62 -29.57 5.28 9.30
N ILE A 63 -29.61 4.07 9.88
CA ILE A 63 -28.60 3.06 9.60
C ILE A 63 -28.87 2.51 8.19
N ASN A 64 -27.88 2.57 7.34
CA ASN A 64 -27.96 2.11 5.95
C ASN A 64 -27.14 0.84 5.76
N ILE A 65 -27.54 0.03 4.79
CA ILE A 65 -26.85 -1.22 4.43
C ILE A 65 -26.44 -1.10 2.97
N LEU A 66 -25.15 -1.00 2.69
CA LEU A 66 -24.59 -1.01 1.35
C LEU A 66 -24.38 -2.47 0.91
N LEU A 67 -24.90 -2.83 -0.26
CA LEU A 67 -24.61 -4.09 -0.92
C LEU A 67 -24.12 -3.77 -2.32
N ASN A 68 -22.89 -4.21 -2.64
CA ASN A 68 -22.19 -3.83 -3.86
C ASN A 68 -22.02 -2.30 -3.95
N ASP A 69 -22.71 -1.65 -4.88
CA ASP A 69 -22.60 -0.22 -5.21
C ASP A 69 -23.79 0.61 -4.70
N LYS A 70 -24.80 -0.01 -4.05
CA LYS A 70 -26.04 0.69 -3.64
C LYS A 70 -26.58 0.26 -2.29
N CYS A 71 -27.24 1.20 -1.63
CA CYS A 71 -27.94 0.94 -0.39
C CYS A 71 -29.20 0.11 -0.64
N VAL A 72 -29.40 -0.91 0.19
CA VAL A 72 -30.60 -1.75 0.17
C VAL A 72 -31.79 -0.93 0.66
N ALA A 73 -32.89 -0.99 -0.09
CA ALA A 73 -34.13 -0.31 0.29
C ALA A 73 -34.91 -1.12 1.33
N PHE A 74 -35.38 -0.42 2.37
CA PHE A 74 -36.13 -1.02 3.47
C PHE A 74 -37.49 -0.30 3.66
N PRO A 75 -38.49 -0.58 2.79
CA PRO A 75 -39.73 0.20 2.75
C PRO A 75 -40.65 0.00 3.96
N ASP A 76 -40.61 -1.18 4.59
CA ASP A 76 -41.61 -1.58 5.59
C ASP A 76 -41.13 -1.45 7.05
N ALA A 77 -39.82 -1.59 7.27
CA ALA A 77 -39.18 -1.48 8.56
C ALA A 77 -37.70 -1.15 8.32
N VAL A 78 -37.10 -0.27 9.12
CA VAL A 78 -35.72 0.19 8.91
C VAL A 78 -34.73 -0.59 9.76
N PRO A 79 -33.44 -0.65 9.38
CA PRO A 79 -32.38 -1.12 10.25
C PRO A 79 -32.32 -0.32 11.56
N VAL A 80 -32.10 -1.01 12.69
CA VAL A 80 -32.02 -0.38 14.02
C VAL A 80 -30.89 -0.96 14.84
N LEU A 81 -30.29 -0.14 15.72
CA LEU A 81 -29.31 -0.61 16.69
C LEU A 81 -30.04 -1.13 17.94
N LYS A 82 -29.84 -2.40 18.29
CA LYS A 82 -30.40 -3.00 19.51
C LYS A 82 -29.38 -3.94 20.14
N GLY A 83 -29.07 -3.73 21.42
CA GLY A 83 -28.10 -4.56 22.15
C GLY A 83 -26.70 -4.57 21.53
N GLY A 84 -26.27 -3.45 20.94
CA GLY A 84 -24.96 -3.37 20.26
C GLY A 84 -24.89 -4.17 18.94
N ARG A 85 -26.04 -4.51 18.35
CA ARG A 85 -26.15 -5.18 17.06
C ARG A 85 -27.08 -4.42 16.13
N THR A 86 -26.71 -4.34 14.86
CA THR A 86 -27.60 -3.82 13.81
C THR A 86 -28.60 -4.90 13.45
N MET A 87 -29.87 -4.65 13.78
CA MET A 87 -31.01 -5.51 13.49
C MET A 87 -31.66 -5.04 12.20
N VAL A 88 -31.89 -5.95 11.26
CA VAL A 88 -32.46 -5.67 9.94
C VAL A 88 -33.69 -6.52 9.64
N PRO A 89 -34.64 -6.05 8.81
CA PRO A 89 -35.70 -6.89 8.29
C PRO A 89 -35.10 -8.04 7.46
N MET A 90 -35.23 -9.25 7.97
CA MET A 90 -34.55 -10.44 7.45
C MET A 90 -34.76 -10.61 5.96
N ARG A 91 -36.03 -10.59 5.51
CA ARG A 91 -36.39 -10.81 4.11
C ARG A 91 -35.71 -9.81 3.18
N ALA A 92 -35.85 -8.52 3.44
CA ALA A 92 -35.27 -7.47 2.60
C ALA A 92 -33.74 -7.58 2.53
N ALA A 93 -33.08 -7.88 3.65
CA ALA A 93 -31.63 -8.02 3.68
C ALA A 93 -31.14 -9.25 2.90
N VAL A 94 -31.73 -10.43 3.11
CA VAL A 94 -31.25 -11.66 2.46
C VAL A 94 -31.70 -11.77 1.00
N GLU A 95 -32.87 -11.26 0.64
CA GLU A 95 -33.30 -11.20 -0.77
C GLU A 95 -32.45 -10.22 -1.58
N ALA A 96 -31.99 -9.12 -0.98
CA ALA A 96 -31.03 -8.22 -1.64
C ALA A 96 -29.72 -8.94 -2.00
N MET A 97 -29.27 -9.88 -1.14
CA MET A 97 -28.12 -10.75 -1.41
C MET A 97 -28.42 -11.88 -2.41
N GLY A 98 -29.66 -12.00 -2.90
CA GLY A 98 -30.07 -13.01 -3.88
C GLY A 98 -30.65 -14.30 -3.26
N ALA A 99 -30.89 -14.32 -1.94
CA ALA A 99 -31.55 -15.45 -1.31
C ALA A 99 -33.07 -15.45 -1.58
N VAL A 100 -33.70 -16.62 -1.45
CA VAL A 100 -35.15 -16.79 -1.46
C VAL A 100 -35.60 -17.13 -0.04
N VAL A 101 -36.69 -16.47 0.41
CA VAL A 101 -37.24 -16.67 1.76
C VAL A 101 -38.66 -17.21 1.69
N ASP A 102 -38.87 -18.38 2.30
CA ASP A 102 -40.19 -18.91 2.59
C ASP A 102 -40.52 -18.77 4.09
N TYR A 103 -41.80 -18.70 4.44
CA TYR A 103 -42.24 -18.56 5.82
C TYR A 103 -43.45 -19.44 6.13
N ASP A 104 -43.26 -20.33 7.10
CA ASP A 104 -44.34 -21.12 7.68
C ASP A 104 -44.89 -20.42 8.94
N ALA A 105 -46.10 -19.89 8.82
CA ALA A 105 -46.78 -19.22 9.92
C ALA A 105 -47.20 -20.15 11.06
N ALA A 106 -47.44 -21.44 10.79
CA ALA A 106 -47.87 -22.40 11.81
C ALA A 106 -46.73 -22.71 12.79
N THR A 107 -45.51 -22.82 12.28
CA THR A 107 -44.31 -23.10 13.08
C THR A 107 -43.47 -21.86 13.38
N ARG A 108 -43.80 -20.70 12.80
CA ARG A 108 -43.01 -19.46 12.84
C ARG A 108 -41.59 -19.66 12.32
N THR A 109 -41.46 -20.46 11.28
CA THR A 109 -40.17 -20.84 10.71
C THR A 109 -39.93 -20.11 9.41
N ALA A 110 -38.80 -19.42 9.31
CA ALA A 110 -38.31 -18.89 8.06
C ALA A 110 -37.31 -19.88 7.43
N SER A 111 -37.46 -20.15 6.15
CA SER A 111 -36.54 -20.97 5.36
C SER A 111 -35.83 -20.08 4.36
N VAL A 112 -34.50 -20.04 4.41
CA VAL A 112 -33.66 -19.20 3.54
C VAL A 112 -32.80 -20.10 2.66
N LYS A 113 -32.74 -19.79 1.37
CA LYS A 113 -31.91 -20.51 0.40
C LYS A 113 -31.19 -19.56 -0.54
N MET A 114 -29.89 -19.73 -0.72
CA MET A 114 -29.05 -18.98 -1.66
C MET A 114 -27.96 -19.90 -2.23
N GLY A 115 -28.03 -20.19 -3.53
CA GLY A 115 -27.17 -21.19 -4.14
C GLY A 115 -27.28 -22.55 -3.41
N ASP A 116 -26.15 -23.04 -2.91
CA ASP A 116 -26.04 -24.28 -2.14
C ASP A 116 -26.24 -24.09 -0.63
N VAL A 117 -26.23 -22.85 -0.14
CA VAL A 117 -26.48 -22.52 1.26
C VAL A 117 -27.97 -22.52 1.53
N SER A 118 -28.41 -23.27 2.53
CA SER A 118 -29.77 -23.17 3.06
C SER A 118 -29.83 -23.42 4.55
N PHE A 119 -30.73 -22.70 5.21
CA PHE A 119 -30.95 -22.82 6.64
C PHE A 119 -32.40 -22.47 7.00
N THR A 120 -32.83 -22.93 8.17
CA THR A 120 -34.12 -22.58 8.76
C THR A 120 -33.89 -21.83 10.07
N HIS A 121 -34.81 -20.92 10.37
CA HIS A 121 -34.78 -20.13 11.59
C HIS A 121 -36.17 -20.02 12.19
N VAL A 122 -36.34 -20.52 13.42
CA VAL A 122 -37.57 -20.34 14.19
C VAL A 122 -37.51 -18.97 14.86
N ILE A 123 -38.44 -18.08 14.52
CA ILE A 123 -38.42 -16.69 14.99
C ILE A 123 -38.60 -16.64 16.51
N GLY A 124 -37.81 -15.79 17.19
CA GLY A 124 -37.79 -15.70 18.64
C GLY A 124 -36.78 -16.65 19.30
N THR A 125 -35.93 -17.30 18.50
CA THR A 125 -34.79 -18.09 18.98
C THR A 125 -33.46 -17.42 18.62
N ASP A 126 -32.38 -17.88 19.23
CA ASP A 126 -30.99 -17.46 18.94
C ASP A 126 -30.25 -18.52 18.12
N VAL A 127 -30.95 -19.44 17.43
CA VAL A 127 -30.32 -20.52 16.67
C VAL A 127 -30.89 -20.59 15.25
N ILE A 128 -30.03 -20.91 14.29
CA ILE A 128 -30.43 -21.38 12.97
C ILE A 128 -30.03 -22.85 12.80
N THR A 129 -30.77 -23.57 11.97
CA THR A 129 -30.46 -24.95 11.59
C THR A 129 -30.05 -24.99 10.13
N LEU A 130 -28.83 -25.43 9.85
CA LEU A 130 -28.30 -25.58 8.49
C LEU A 130 -28.90 -26.82 7.79
N SER A 131 -28.69 -26.92 6.48
CA SER A 131 -29.19 -28.02 5.65
C SER A 131 -28.66 -29.40 6.05
N ASP A 132 -27.49 -29.47 6.68
CA ASP A 132 -26.90 -30.70 7.21
C ASP A 132 -27.44 -31.09 8.60
N GLY A 133 -28.37 -30.29 9.15
CA GLY A 133 -28.97 -30.48 10.47
C GLY A 133 -28.14 -29.95 11.63
N SER A 134 -26.95 -29.40 11.37
CA SER A 134 -26.16 -28.69 12.38
C SER A 134 -26.83 -27.38 12.77
N THR A 135 -26.46 -26.86 13.94
CA THR A 135 -27.03 -25.61 14.47
C THR A 135 -25.94 -24.58 14.72
N VAL A 136 -26.26 -23.32 14.43
CA VAL A 136 -25.35 -22.19 14.65
C VAL A 136 -26.06 -21.16 15.53
N LYS A 137 -25.39 -20.74 16.60
CA LYS A 137 -25.93 -19.83 17.61
C LYS A 137 -25.60 -18.37 17.30
N MET A 138 -26.58 -17.50 17.49
CA MET A 138 -26.53 -16.06 17.37
C MET A 138 -26.29 -15.37 18.71
N ASP A 139 -25.70 -14.17 18.66
CA ASP A 139 -25.45 -13.35 19.86
C ASP A 139 -26.72 -12.72 20.45
N ILE A 140 -27.76 -12.55 19.63
CA ILE A 140 -29.02 -11.93 20.03
C ILE A 140 -30.20 -12.61 19.34
N VAL A 141 -31.28 -12.77 20.09
CA VAL A 141 -32.53 -13.40 19.65
C VAL A 141 -33.20 -12.54 18.57
N SER A 142 -33.73 -13.18 17.52
CA SER A 142 -34.59 -12.49 16.55
C SER A 142 -35.92 -12.08 17.16
N TYR A 143 -36.57 -11.07 16.61
CA TYR A 143 -37.87 -10.63 17.10
C TYR A 143 -38.75 -10.14 15.97
N ILE A 144 -40.05 -10.00 16.23
CA ILE A 144 -40.98 -9.39 15.29
C ILE A 144 -41.18 -7.94 15.71
N ASP A 145 -40.98 -7.01 14.78
CA ASP A 145 -41.37 -5.61 14.93
C ASP A 145 -42.19 -5.18 13.73
N LYS A 146 -43.35 -4.57 13.98
CA LYS A 146 -44.31 -4.12 12.94
C LYS A 146 -44.58 -5.17 11.84
N GLY A 147 -44.65 -6.44 12.22
CA GLY A 147 -44.90 -7.54 11.27
C GLY A 147 -43.70 -7.88 10.37
N ARG A 148 -42.48 -7.50 10.76
CA ARG A 148 -41.23 -7.89 10.10
C ARG A 148 -40.33 -8.62 11.09
N THR A 149 -39.70 -9.69 10.63
CA THR A 149 -38.70 -10.42 11.40
C THR A 149 -37.40 -9.64 11.38
N MET A 150 -36.96 -9.19 12.56
CA MET A 150 -35.73 -8.45 12.77
C MET A 150 -34.63 -9.42 13.21
N VAL A 151 -33.52 -9.43 12.48
CA VAL A 151 -32.40 -10.36 12.69
C VAL A 151 -31.05 -9.63 12.75
N PRO A 152 -30.02 -10.19 13.39
CA PRO A 152 -28.70 -9.59 13.43
C PRO A 152 -28.07 -9.64 12.03
N LEU A 153 -27.78 -8.47 11.44
CA LEU A 153 -27.26 -8.36 10.08
C LEU A 153 -26.02 -9.24 9.87
N ARG A 154 -24.98 -9.00 10.67
CA ARG A 154 -23.67 -9.66 10.56
C ARG A 154 -23.79 -11.17 10.51
N PHE A 155 -24.58 -11.75 11.43
CA PHE A 155 -24.72 -13.20 11.52
C PHE A 155 -25.34 -13.78 10.25
N PHE A 156 -26.48 -13.25 9.80
CA PHE A 156 -27.18 -13.78 8.63
C PHE A 156 -26.40 -13.54 7.34
N SER A 157 -25.71 -12.42 7.21
CA SER A 157 -24.84 -12.13 6.05
C SER A 157 -23.63 -13.08 6.01
N GLN A 158 -22.96 -13.34 7.13
CA GLN A 158 -21.81 -14.25 7.19
C GLN A 158 -22.19 -15.71 6.90
N VAL A 159 -23.36 -16.17 7.39
CA VAL A 159 -23.90 -17.50 7.02
C VAL A 159 -24.10 -17.62 5.51
N LEU A 160 -24.40 -16.51 4.84
CA LEU A 160 -24.56 -16.44 3.38
C LEU A 160 -23.24 -16.15 2.65
N GLY A 161 -22.10 -16.10 3.33
CA GLY A 161 -20.78 -15.89 2.72
C GLY A 161 -20.43 -14.43 2.43
N TYR A 162 -21.09 -13.47 3.08
CA TYR A 162 -20.75 -12.05 3.01
C TYR A 162 -19.98 -11.60 4.25
N ASP A 163 -18.91 -10.84 4.03
CA ASP A 163 -18.28 -10.04 5.06
C ASP A 163 -19.14 -8.83 5.40
N VAL A 164 -19.05 -8.39 6.67
CA VAL A 164 -19.76 -7.22 7.15
C VAL A 164 -18.80 -6.23 7.78
N PHE A 165 -18.70 -5.05 7.19
CA PHE A 165 -17.92 -3.93 7.73
C PHE A 165 -18.85 -2.82 8.20
N TRP A 166 -18.32 -1.93 9.04
CA TRP A 166 -19.09 -0.85 9.64
C TRP A 166 -18.34 0.46 9.53
N ASP A 167 -19.10 1.51 9.27
CA ASP A 167 -18.61 2.87 9.32
C ASP A 167 -19.44 3.71 10.31
N ASN A 168 -18.74 4.21 11.33
CA ASN A 168 -19.32 4.96 12.43
C ASN A 168 -19.76 6.35 12.02
N ASP A 169 -19.01 6.97 11.12
CA ASP A 169 -19.39 8.27 10.61
C ASP A 169 -20.65 8.03 9.82
N TYR A 170 -20.58 7.33 8.69
CA TYR A 170 -21.67 7.15 7.73
C TYR A 170 -22.89 6.40 8.29
N LYS A 171 -22.78 5.74 9.45
CA LYS A 171 -23.79 4.82 10.00
C LYS A 171 -24.19 3.78 8.94
N LEU A 172 -23.17 3.25 8.28
CA LEU A 172 -23.29 2.41 7.10
C LEU A 172 -22.67 1.06 7.39
N ALA A 173 -23.44 -0.01 7.17
CA ALA A 173 -22.91 -1.36 7.15
C ALA A 173 -22.65 -1.77 5.70
N PHE A 174 -21.46 -2.32 5.44
CA PHE A 174 -21.08 -2.81 4.11
C PHE A 174 -21.25 -4.32 4.08
N LEU A 175 -21.99 -4.82 3.11
CA LEU A 175 -22.10 -6.24 2.80
C LEU A 175 -21.25 -6.51 1.56
N MET A 176 -20.16 -7.23 1.76
CA MET A 176 -19.14 -7.46 0.74
C MET A 176 -18.92 -8.95 0.55
N GLY A 177 -19.06 -9.44 -0.68
CA GLY A 177 -18.61 -10.79 -1.04
C GLY A 177 -17.21 -10.68 -1.64
N GLU A 178 -16.20 -11.24 -0.97
CA GLU A 178 -14.79 -11.19 -1.40
C GLU A 178 -14.62 -11.60 -2.86
N ASP A 179 -15.02 -12.83 -3.19
CA ASP A 179 -14.90 -13.37 -4.57
C ASP A 179 -15.68 -12.54 -5.58
N THR A 180 -16.84 -12.00 -5.18
CA THR A 180 -17.70 -11.21 -6.08
C THR A 180 -17.06 -9.87 -6.40
N TRP A 181 -16.52 -9.20 -5.39
CA TRP A 181 -15.83 -7.92 -5.55
C TRP A 181 -14.52 -8.10 -6.32
N ALA A 182 -13.71 -9.09 -5.94
CA ALA A 182 -12.47 -9.42 -6.62
C ALA A 182 -12.72 -9.74 -8.10
N ALA A 183 -13.70 -10.59 -8.43
CA ALA A 183 -14.04 -10.92 -9.80
C ALA A 183 -14.49 -9.70 -10.62
N ALA A 184 -15.19 -8.74 -10.01
CA ALA A 184 -15.62 -7.51 -10.67
C ALA A 184 -14.43 -6.63 -11.10
N VAL A 185 -13.35 -6.61 -10.29
CA VAL A 185 -12.09 -5.95 -10.60
C VAL A 185 -11.29 -6.76 -11.63
N ASP A 186 -11.20 -8.07 -11.42
CA ASP A 186 -10.30 -8.98 -12.14
C ASP A 186 -10.71 -9.29 -13.57
N LYS A 187 -12.00 -9.16 -13.92
CA LYS A 187 -12.53 -9.52 -15.23
C LYS A 187 -11.83 -8.85 -16.42
N ASP A 188 -11.27 -7.67 -16.19
CA ASP A 188 -10.57 -6.87 -17.20
C ASP A 188 -9.04 -6.88 -17.01
N LEU A 189 -8.50 -7.69 -16.09
CA LEU A 189 -7.08 -7.68 -15.67
C LEU A 189 -6.42 -9.06 -15.79
N THR A 190 -6.87 -9.90 -16.72
CA THR A 190 -6.39 -11.29 -16.82
C THR A 190 -4.88 -11.39 -17.08
N ILE A 191 -4.30 -10.44 -17.82
CA ILE A 191 -2.85 -10.39 -18.11
C ILE A 191 -2.06 -10.12 -16.83
N LEU A 192 -2.45 -9.09 -16.08
CA LEU A 192 -1.78 -8.73 -14.83
C LEU A 192 -1.99 -9.79 -13.73
N ASN A 193 -3.19 -10.38 -13.66
CA ASN A 193 -3.47 -11.48 -12.74
C ASN A 193 -2.60 -12.70 -13.04
N SER A 194 -2.38 -13.01 -14.32
CA SER A 194 -1.46 -14.08 -14.72
C SER A 194 -0.02 -13.78 -14.32
N LEU A 195 0.44 -12.54 -14.47
CA LEU A 195 1.77 -12.11 -14.01
C LEU A 195 1.91 -12.25 -12.50
N LEU A 196 0.94 -11.71 -11.73
CA LEU A 196 0.93 -11.75 -10.28
C LEU A 196 0.92 -13.20 -9.77
N ALA A 197 0.03 -14.05 -10.28
CA ALA A 197 -0.04 -15.46 -9.91
C ALA A 197 1.25 -16.25 -10.23
N GLN A 198 1.98 -15.86 -11.28
CA GLN A 198 3.25 -16.49 -11.62
C GLN A 198 4.40 -16.00 -10.73
N GLN A 199 4.34 -14.76 -10.27
CA GLN A 199 5.30 -14.18 -9.31
C GLN A 199 5.04 -14.61 -7.88
N SER A 200 3.78 -14.85 -7.50
CA SER A 200 3.37 -15.22 -6.14
C SER A 200 3.59 -16.69 -5.79
N LYS A 201 4.11 -17.54 -6.72
CA LYS A 201 4.55 -18.91 -6.42
C LYS A 201 5.58 -18.87 -5.28
N SER A 202 5.10 -19.21 -4.10
CA SER A 202 5.51 -18.58 -2.84
C SER A 202 6.92 -18.96 -2.38
N ALA A 203 7.64 -17.95 -1.88
CA ALA A 203 8.64 -18.19 -0.85
C ALA A 203 7.92 -18.67 0.41
N ASP A 204 8.42 -19.73 1.04
CA ASP A 204 7.89 -20.24 2.30
C ASP A 204 8.20 -19.22 3.41
N LEU A 205 7.26 -18.31 3.68
CA LEU A 205 7.43 -17.20 4.64
C LEU A 205 7.61 -17.69 6.08
N SER A 206 7.35 -18.97 6.38
CA SER A 206 7.68 -19.56 7.69
C SER A 206 9.18 -19.78 7.88
N LYS A 207 9.95 -19.78 6.79
CA LYS A 207 11.41 -19.95 6.81
C LYS A 207 12.13 -18.61 6.72
N THR A 208 13.38 -18.63 7.15
CA THR A 208 14.29 -17.48 7.04
C THR A 208 14.42 -17.03 5.58
N GLN A 209 14.24 -15.74 5.35
CA GLN A 209 14.40 -15.10 4.06
C GLN A 209 15.74 -14.36 4.00
N LYS A 210 16.43 -14.49 2.88
CA LYS A 210 17.63 -13.74 2.56
C LYS A 210 17.38 -12.87 1.35
N SER A 211 17.54 -11.57 1.54
CA SER A 211 17.43 -10.58 0.47
C SER A 211 18.76 -9.89 0.28
N THR A 212 19.19 -9.74 -0.98
CA THR A 212 20.39 -8.98 -1.33
C THR A 212 19.99 -7.85 -2.25
N LEU A 213 20.53 -6.66 -2.02
CA LEU A 213 20.45 -5.51 -2.89
C LEU A 213 21.88 -5.07 -3.24
N THR A 214 22.16 -4.84 -4.50
CA THR A 214 23.39 -4.21 -4.97
C THR A 214 23.05 -2.96 -5.75
N ALA A 215 23.82 -1.91 -5.53
CA ALA A 215 23.71 -0.66 -6.25
C ALA A 215 25.09 -0.27 -6.80
N LYS A 216 25.12 0.24 -8.03
CA LYS A 216 26.30 0.90 -8.57
C LYS A 216 25.88 2.00 -9.53
N GLY A 217 26.74 2.98 -9.71
CA GLY A 217 26.42 4.12 -10.54
C GLY A 217 27.57 5.12 -10.58
N ALA A 218 27.29 6.27 -11.17
CA ALA A 218 28.20 7.39 -11.20
C ALA A 218 27.44 8.69 -11.31
N VAL A 219 27.97 9.72 -10.64
CA VAL A 219 27.59 11.12 -10.88
C VAL A 219 28.64 11.72 -11.81
N LYS A 220 28.21 12.18 -12.97
CA LYS A 220 29.02 12.95 -13.91
C LYS A 220 28.63 14.41 -13.78
N VAL A 221 29.60 15.27 -13.45
CA VAL A 221 29.42 16.72 -13.42
C VAL A 221 30.03 17.29 -14.69
N VAL A 222 29.23 18.06 -15.43
CA VAL A 222 29.65 18.68 -16.68
C VAL A 222 30.34 20.00 -16.34
N ASP A 223 31.60 20.15 -16.76
CA ASP A 223 32.38 21.37 -16.55
C ASP A 223 33.02 21.76 -17.89
N SER A 224 32.55 22.87 -18.46
CA SER A 224 33.01 23.35 -19.77
C SER A 224 34.41 23.96 -19.74
N ILE A 225 34.96 24.24 -18.55
CA ILE A 225 36.26 24.89 -18.35
C ILE A 225 37.32 23.85 -17.99
N ASN A 226 37.02 22.98 -17.02
CA ASN A 226 38.00 22.03 -16.46
C ASN A 226 37.84 20.60 -17.00
N GLY A 227 36.85 20.36 -17.85
CA GLY A 227 36.49 19.04 -18.37
C GLY A 227 35.59 18.26 -17.41
N ASP A 228 34.72 17.43 -17.98
CA ASP A 228 33.77 16.63 -17.24
C ASP A 228 34.45 15.74 -16.19
N LYS A 229 33.93 15.74 -14.96
CA LYS A 229 34.37 14.85 -13.88
C LYS A 229 33.34 13.77 -13.63
N SER A 230 33.79 12.54 -13.38
CA SER A 230 32.93 11.40 -13.07
C SER A 230 33.32 10.80 -11.74
N TYR A 231 32.32 10.60 -10.89
CA TYR A 231 32.46 10.15 -9.53
C TYR A 231 31.64 8.87 -9.36
N PRO A 232 32.26 7.68 -9.45
CA PRO A 232 31.56 6.42 -9.28
C PRO A 232 31.14 6.20 -7.82
N TYR A 233 30.08 5.41 -7.64
CA TYR A 233 29.66 4.90 -6.35
C TYR A 233 29.19 3.44 -6.48
N SER A 234 29.27 2.70 -5.38
CA SER A 234 28.71 1.36 -5.31
C SER A 234 28.31 0.97 -3.90
N GLY A 235 27.49 -0.06 -3.77
CA GLY A 235 27.07 -0.54 -2.48
C GLY A 235 26.37 -1.88 -2.55
N SER A 236 26.28 -2.53 -1.40
CA SER A 236 25.52 -3.75 -1.22
C SER A 236 24.85 -3.75 0.16
N MET A 237 23.71 -4.42 0.22
CA MET A 237 22.96 -4.68 1.43
C MET A 237 22.49 -6.12 1.41
N THR A 238 22.62 -6.82 2.53
CA THR A 238 22.05 -8.15 2.74
C THR A 238 21.21 -8.12 3.99
N VAL A 239 19.97 -8.60 3.87
CA VAL A 239 19.04 -8.78 4.97
C VAL A 239 18.78 -10.27 5.12
N LEU A 240 18.93 -10.79 6.33
CA LEU A 240 18.52 -12.13 6.72
C LEU A 240 17.42 -11.99 7.77
N ALA A 241 16.16 -12.24 7.39
CA ALA A 241 14.99 -12.06 8.23
C ALA A 241 14.38 -13.42 8.60
N GLY A 242 14.20 -13.67 9.89
CA GLY A 242 13.55 -14.86 10.44
C GLY A 242 12.60 -14.48 11.57
N LYS A 243 11.95 -15.48 12.16
CA LYS A 243 10.87 -15.25 13.14
C LYS A 243 11.28 -14.40 14.35
N ASP A 244 12.49 -14.63 14.86
CA ASP A 244 12.92 -14.08 16.14
C ASP A 244 13.89 -12.90 15.99
N ALA A 245 14.44 -12.68 14.80
CA ALA A 245 15.35 -11.57 14.52
C ALA A 245 15.51 -11.30 13.02
N ALA A 246 16.10 -10.15 12.69
CA ALA A 246 16.70 -9.86 11.41
C ALA A 246 18.18 -9.45 11.56
N ASN A 247 19.01 -9.83 10.59
CA ASN A 247 20.38 -9.36 10.49
C ASN A 247 20.58 -8.57 9.20
N LEU A 248 21.24 -7.43 9.32
CA LEU A 248 21.54 -6.52 8.23
C LEU A 248 23.06 -6.42 8.08
N THR A 249 23.55 -6.48 6.86
CA THR A 249 24.93 -6.11 6.54
C THR A 249 24.90 -5.17 5.36
N MET A 250 25.61 -4.06 5.43
CA MET A 250 25.70 -3.08 4.37
C MET A 250 27.12 -2.58 4.15
N SER A 251 27.41 -2.23 2.91
CA SER A 251 28.67 -1.63 2.47
C SER A 251 28.36 -0.59 1.40
N LEU A 252 29.00 0.59 1.48
CA LEU A 252 28.94 1.64 0.46
C LEU A 252 30.37 2.11 0.15
N ASP A 253 30.72 2.19 -1.12
CA ASP A 253 31.89 2.91 -1.61
C ASP A 253 31.43 4.24 -2.20
N LEU A 254 31.71 5.31 -1.46
CA LEU A 254 31.40 6.70 -1.78
C LEU A 254 32.69 7.50 -1.96
N SER A 255 33.85 6.85 -2.10
CA SER A 255 35.17 7.50 -2.08
C SER A 255 35.24 8.69 -3.05
N SER A 256 34.74 8.51 -4.28
CA SER A 256 34.69 9.59 -5.28
C SER A 256 33.54 10.57 -5.05
N MET A 257 32.42 10.16 -4.44
CA MET A 257 31.34 11.07 -4.05
C MET A 257 31.79 12.06 -2.98
N LEU A 258 32.64 11.64 -2.04
CA LEU A 258 33.16 12.54 -1.01
C LEU A 258 33.96 13.68 -1.62
N GLU A 259 34.78 13.42 -2.64
CA GLU A 259 35.52 14.47 -3.35
C GLU A 259 34.57 15.48 -4.00
N LEU A 260 33.45 15.02 -4.57
CA LEU A 260 32.40 15.88 -5.09
C LEU A 260 31.76 16.71 -3.98
N LEU A 261 31.34 16.08 -2.88
CA LEU A 261 30.71 16.78 -1.74
C LEU A 261 31.64 17.84 -1.16
N GLU A 262 32.92 17.50 -0.92
CA GLU A 262 33.96 18.43 -0.44
C GLU A 262 34.23 19.58 -1.41
N SER A 263 33.91 19.43 -2.70
CA SER A 263 33.98 20.53 -3.68
C SER A 263 32.75 21.45 -3.67
N LEU A 264 31.65 21.02 -3.07
CA LEU A 264 30.38 21.74 -3.04
C LEU A 264 30.13 22.49 -1.72
N VAL A 265 30.82 22.10 -0.65
CA VAL A 265 30.68 22.72 0.69
C VAL A 265 31.97 23.45 1.08
N GLU A 266 31.86 24.52 1.86
CA GLU A 266 33.03 25.26 2.37
C GLU A 266 33.75 24.49 3.49
N ASP A 267 33.00 23.77 4.33
CA ASP A 267 33.55 22.99 5.43
C ASP A 267 33.95 21.58 4.98
N SER A 268 35.23 21.25 5.15
CA SER A 268 35.73 19.91 4.84
C SER A 268 35.22 18.88 5.85
N ILE A 269 34.93 17.67 5.36
CA ILE A 269 34.63 16.51 6.21
C ILE A 269 35.81 16.29 7.16
N PRO A 270 35.58 16.15 8.49
CA PRO A 270 36.66 15.89 9.43
C PRO A 270 37.50 14.66 9.03
N ALA A 271 38.83 14.82 9.06
CA ALA A 271 39.77 13.81 8.55
C ALA A 271 39.62 12.44 9.23
N GLU A 272 39.23 12.44 10.50
CA GLU A 272 38.96 11.26 11.33
C GLU A 272 37.77 10.41 10.84
N TYR A 273 36.75 11.02 10.24
CA TYR A 273 35.57 10.31 9.71
C TYR A 273 35.67 10.00 8.22
N ARG A 274 36.51 10.75 7.49
CA ARG A 274 36.61 10.69 6.02
C ARG A 274 36.81 9.28 5.48
N ALA A 275 37.68 8.48 6.10
CA ALA A 275 37.93 7.11 5.66
C ALA A 275 36.69 6.20 5.79
N GLN A 276 35.93 6.35 6.88
CA GLN A 276 34.73 5.56 7.14
C GLN A 276 33.52 6.04 6.34
N LEU A 277 33.46 7.33 6.01
CA LEU A 277 32.45 7.88 5.11
C LEU A 277 32.73 7.50 3.64
N ALA A 278 34.01 7.45 3.24
CA ALA A 278 34.43 6.99 1.91
C ALA A 278 34.08 5.52 1.68
N LYS A 279 34.30 4.67 2.69
CA LYS A 279 34.00 3.23 2.63
C LYS A 279 33.15 2.82 3.82
N PHE A 280 31.90 3.23 3.78
CA PHE A 280 30.96 2.98 4.86
C PHE A 280 30.61 1.49 4.94
N SER A 281 30.54 0.98 6.16
CA SER A 281 30.04 -0.36 6.44
C SER A 281 29.32 -0.39 7.77
N ALA A 282 28.29 -1.24 7.84
CA ALA A 282 27.53 -1.46 9.05
C ALA A 282 26.95 -2.88 9.08
N GLU A 283 26.87 -3.43 10.29
CA GLU A 283 26.12 -4.63 10.61
C GLU A 283 25.05 -4.27 11.65
N ALA A 284 23.84 -4.80 11.51
CA ALA A 284 22.81 -4.64 12.52
C ALA A 284 22.13 -5.97 12.87
N ILE A 285 21.68 -6.07 14.11
CA ILE A 285 20.87 -7.17 14.64
C ILE A 285 19.60 -6.54 15.21
N LEU A 286 18.45 -6.88 14.63
CA LEU A 286 17.14 -6.46 15.08
C LEU A 286 16.46 -7.67 15.72
N SER A 287 16.20 -7.59 17.02
CA SER A 287 15.55 -8.63 17.83
C SER A 287 14.68 -7.92 18.88
N ASP A 288 14.47 -8.48 20.07
CA ASP A 288 13.90 -7.73 21.20
C ASP A 288 14.74 -6.50 21.60
N LYS A 289 15.99 -6.44 21.15
CA LYS A 289 16.84 -5.24 21.16
C LYS A 289 17.46 -5.00 19.79
N ALA A 290 17.69 -3.74 19.46
CA ALA A 290 18.40 -3.34 18.26
C ALA A 290 19.88 -3.08 18.57
N TYR A 291 20.76 -3.69 17.78
CA TYR A 291 22.20 -3.49 17.87
C TYR A 291 22.75 -3.07 16.50
N ILE A 292 23.68 -2.12 16.50
CA ILE A 292 24.41 -1.71 15.29
C ILE A 292 25.91 -1.75 15.57
N LYS A 293 26.71 -2.13 14.58
CA LYS A 293 28.17 -2.10 14.62
C LYS A 293 28.65 -1.43 13.35
N SER A 294 29.42 -0.36 13.49
CA SER A 294 30.00 0.37 12.36
C SER A 294 31.33 0.99 12.75
N PRO A 295 32.37 0.87 11.91
CA PRO A 295 33.61 1.61 12.10
C PRO A 295 33.43 3.13 12.22
N LEU A 296 32.37 3.69 11.61
CA LEU A 296 32.04 5.12 11.75
C LEU A 296 31.58 5.44 13.17
N LEU A 297 30.75 4.60 13.79
CA LEU A 297 30.32 4.76 15.17
C LEU A 297 31.48 4.58 16.16
N ASP A 298 32.40 3.66 15.86
CA ASP A 298 33.64 3.50 16.64
C ASP A 298 34.48 4.78 16.62
N ALA A 299 34.60 5.42 15.46
CA ALA A 299 35.31 6.69 15.32
C ALA A 299 34.61 7.83 16.08
N MET A 300 33.28 7.96 15.95
CA MET A 300 32.51 9.05 16.56
C MET A 300 32.39 8.95 18.08
N SER A 301 32.41 7.74 18.63
CA SER A 301 32.30 7.51 20.08
C SER A 301 33.65 7.29 20.77
N GLU A 302 34.75 7.37 20.03
CA GLU A 302 36.10 7.01 20.48
C GLU A 302 36.18 5.59 21.10
N SER A 303 35.30 4.70 20.64
CA SER A 303 35.19 3.33 21.15
C SER A 303 36.20 2.39 20.50
N LYS A 304 36.33 1.19 21.07
CA LYS A 304 37.16 0.13 20.49
C LYS A 304 36.59 -0.31 19.13
N SER A 305 37.48 -0.65 18.20
CA SER A 305 37.06 -1.21 16.91
C SER A 305 36.20 -2.47 17.10
N GLY A 306 35.09 -2.54 16.38
CA GLY A 306 34.15 -3.65 16.40
C GLY A 306 33.14 -3.59 17.55
N THR A 307 32.91 -2.40 18.13
CA THR A 307 31.93 -2.22 19.20
C THR A 307 30.50 -2.30 18.66
N TRP A 308 29.64 -3.02 19.38
CA TRP A 308 28.21 -3.00 19.16
C TRP A 308 27.56 -1.91 20.01
N TYR A 309 26.65 -1.16 19.41
CA TYR A 309 25.88 -0.11 20.05
C TYR A 309 24.44 -0.59 20.19
N ALA A 310 23.93 -0.71 21.41
CA ALA A 310 22.53 -1.03 21.67
C ALA A 310 21.69 0.24 21.57
N LEU A 311 20.63 0.20 20.75
CA LEU A 311 19.77 1.35 20.43
C LEU A 311 18.45 1.38 21.24
N GLY A 312 18.23 0.39 22.11
CA GLY A 312 17.02 0.25 22.91
C GLY A 312 16.24 -1.04 22.64
N GLU A 313 15.10 -1.17 23.31
CA GLU A 313 14.16 -2.28 23.13
C GLU A 313 13.37 -2.11 21.82
N LEU A 314 13.06 -3.23 21.19
CA LEU A 314 12.29 -3.30 19.95
C LEU A 314 11.30 -4.46 20.07
N ASN A 315 10.02 -4.26 19.73
CA ASN A 315 9.09 -5.40 19.64
C ASN A 315 9.21 -6.07 18.27
N TYR A 316 10.33 -6.74 18.01
CA TYR A 316 10.58 -7.35 16.70
C TYR A 316 9.53 -8.41 16.35
N SER A 317 9.06 -9.18 17.34
CA SER A 317 8.06 -10.22 17.10
C SER A 317 6.76 -9.66 16.52
N GLU A 318 6.31 -8.51 17.01
CA GLU A 318 5.12 -7.82 16.51
C GLU A 318 5.35 -7.26 15.10
N LEU A 319 6.49 -6.60 14.86
CA LEU A 319 6.87 -6.09 13.53
C LEU A 319 6.95 -7.23 12.50
N TYR A 320 7.53 -8.37 12.89
CA TYR A 320 7.61 -9.56 12.06
C TYR A 320 6.24 -10.15 11.79
N GLN A 321 5.36 -10.24 12.79
CA GLN A 321 3.98 -10.71 12.59
C GLN A 321 3.20 -9.80 11.64
N GLN A 322 3.31 -8.48 11.78
CA GLN A 322 2.67 -7.52 10.86
C GLN A 322 3.20 -7.66 9.43
N ALA A 323 4.52 -7.78 9.27
CA ALA A 323 5.15 -7.97 7.97
C ALA A 323 4.74 -9.30 7.33
N ILE A 324 4.70 -10.39 8.10
CA ILE A 324 4.22 -11.68 7.62
C ILE A 324 2.74 -11.63 7.29
N SER A 325 1.88 -11.05 8.13
CA SER A 325 0.45 -11.00 7.82
C SER A 325 0.18 -10.24 6.53
N ALA A 326 0.87 -9.10 6.32
CA ALA A 326 0.76 -8.33 5.08
C ALA A 326 1.32 -9.10 3.87
N ALA A 327 2.48 -9.74 4.02
CA ALA A 327 3.10 -10.55 2.97
C ALA A 327 2.31 -11.83 2.66
N SER A 328 1.74 -12.48 3.66
CA SER A 328 0.89 -13.66 3.53
C SER A 328 -0.44 -13.33 2.88
N ALA A 329 -1.09 -12.23 3.26
CA ALA A 329 -2.30 -11.74 2.59
C ALA A 329 -2.02 -11.44 1.10
N SER A 330 -0.88 -10.82 0.82
CA SER A 330 -0.43 -10.54 -0.56
C SER A 330 -0.02 -11.82 -1.32
N ALA A 331 0.53 -12.82 -0.63
CA ALA A 331 0.93 -14.10 -1.22
C ALA A 331 -0.24 -15.06 -1.44
N SER A 332 -1.30 -14.97 -0.62
CA SER A 332 -2.56 -15.68 -0.85
C SER A 332 -3.40 -15.02 -1.95
N ALA A 333 -3.26 -13.71 -2.14
CA ALA A 333 -3.87 -13.01 -3.26
C ALA A 333 -3.21 -13.45 -4.58
N THR A 334 -3.95 -14.21 -5.37
CA THR A 334 -3.52 -14.65 -6.71
C THR A 334 -3.94 -13.68 -7.81
N THR A 335 -4.73 -12.67 -7.47
CA THR A 335 -5.23 -11.64 -8.40
C THR A 335 -5.21 -10.26 -7.75
N PHE A 336 -5.25 -9.21 -8.58
CA PHE A 336 -5.31 -7.82 -8.11
C PHE A 336 -6.59 -7.52 -7.34
N GLY A 337 -7.72 -8.13 -7.72
CA GLY A 337 -8.98 -8.03 -6.98
C GLY A 337 -8.84 -8.53 -5.54
N HIS A 338 -8.29 -9.73 -5.33
CA HIS A 338 -8.07 -10.25 -3.97
C HIS A 338 -7.04 -9.42 -3.21
N LEU A 339 -6.01 -8.89 -3.89
CA LEU A 339 -5.01 -8.03 -3.25
C LEU A 339 -5.64 -6.75 -2.72
N LEU A 340 -6.43 -6.05 -3.54
CA LEU A 340 -7.11 -4.82 -3.13
C LEU A 340 -8.17 -5.09 -2.06
N TYR A 341 -8.85 -6.25 -2.11
CA TYR A 341 -9.79 -6.63 -1.06
C TYR A 341 -9.08 -6.84 0.28
N ALA A 342 -7.94 -7.53 0.29
CA ALA A 342 -7.13 -7.71 1.49
C ALA A 342 -6.56 -6.38 2.03
N MET A 343 -6.24 -5.41 1.15
CA MET A 343 -5.86 -4.05 1.55
C MET A 343 -7.04 -3.30 2.17
N MET A 344 -8.24 -3.44 1.59
CA MET A 344 -9.47 -2.83 2.09
C MET A 344 -9.78 -3.30 3.52
N GLN A 345 -9.58 -4.58 3.81
CA GLN A 345 -9.79 -5.17 5.14
C GLN A 345 -8.80 -4.70 6.22
N GLN A 346 -7.61 -4.21 5.83
CA GLN A 346 -6.61 -3.69 6.77
C GLN A 346 -6.91 -2.26 7.23
N GLY A 347 -7.97 -1.65 6.71
CA GLY A 347 -8.45 -0.33 7.12
C GLY A 347 -8.94 -0.25 8.57
N ASP A 348 -9.31 0.95 8.99
CA ASP A 348 -9.94 1.14 10.29
C ASP A 348 -11.29 0.42 10.34
N ALA A 349 -11.42 -0.53 11.27
CA ALA A 349 -12.62 -1.33 11.47
C ALA A 349 -13.89 -0.51 11.79
N ASN A 350 -13.73 0.75 12.22
CA ASN A 350 -14.81 1.68 12.53
C ASN A 350 -15.03 2.78 11.49
N HIS A 351 -14.11 2.96 10.54
CA HIS A 351 -14.15 4.00 9.50
C HIS A 351 -13.88 3.38 8.12
N PHE A 352 -14.60 2.29 7.83
CA PHE A 352 -14.37 1.45 6.65
C PHE A 352 -14.62 2.17 5.31
N PHE A 353 -15.44 3.23 5.29
CA PHE A 353 -15.79 3.96 4.06
C PHE A 353 -14.54 4.44 3.31
N ALA A 354 -13.56 5.00 4.02
CA ALA A 354 -12.33 5.51 3.42
C ALA A 354 -11.52 4.39 2.73
N SER A 355 -11.39 3.22 3.36
CA SER A 355 -10.67 2.08 2.78
C SER A 355 -11.42 1.48 1.59
N TRP A 356 -12.75 1.38 1.67
CA TRP A 356 -13.60 0.92 0.57
C TRP A 356 -13.53 1.86 -0.63
N GLU A 357 -13.69 3.17 -0.41
CA GLU A 357 -13.64 4.20 -1.45
C GLU A 357 -12.26 4.23 -2.10
N GLY A 358 -11.19 4.26 -1.29
CA GLY A 358 -9.81 4.26 -1.77
C GLY A 358 -9.48 3.04 -2.63
N CYS A 359 -9.85 1.84 -2.18
CA CYS A 359 -9.62 0.61 -2.95
C CYS A 359 -10.49 0.52 -4.21
N THR A 360 -11.71 1.06 -4.16
CA THR A 360 -12.60 1.14 -5.34
C THR A 360 -12.05 2.11 -6.37
N ALA A 361 -11.57 3.29 -5.96
CA ALA A 361 -10.92 4.26 -6.83
C ALA A 361 -9.61 3.69 -7.41
N ALA A 362 -8.81 3.00 -6.60
CA ALA A 362 -7.60 2.32 -7.07
C ALA A 362 -7.93 1.26 -8.14
N ALA A 363 -8.96 0.44 -7.94
CA ALA A 363 -9.42 -0.54 -8.92
C ALA A 363 -9.83 0.12 -10.26
N GLN A 364 -10.53 1.26 -10.20
CA GLN A 364 -10.91 2.02 -11.39
C GLN A 364 -9.70 2.58 -12.14
N LEU A 365 -8.73 3.16 -11.41
CA LEU A 365 -7.49 3.66 -11.99
C LEU A 365 -6.66 2.55 -12.62
N ILE A 366 -6.50 1.42 -11.92
CA ILE A 366 -5.79 0.24 -12.44
C ILE A 366 -6.48 -0.25 -13.72
N LYS A 367 -7.81 -0.33 -13.75
CA LYS A 367 -8.54 -0.69 -14.95
C LYS A 367 -8.32 0.30 -16.09
N LEU A 368 -8.37 1.60 -15.81
CA LEU A 368 -8.19 2.64 -16.83
C LEU A 368 -6.79 2.57 -17.46
N MET A 369 -5.78 2.25 -16.65
CA MET A 369 -4.39 2.18 -17.11
C MET A 369 -4.04 0.81 -17.70
N TYR A 370 -4.50 -0.28 -17.10
CA TYR A 370 -3.97 -1.63 -17.31
C TYR A 370 -5.03 -2.68 -17.66
N ALA A 371 -6.24 -2.28 -18.07
CA ALA A 371 -7.20 -3.24 -18.61
C ALA A 371 -6.57 -4.03 -19.77
N ASP A 372 -6.98 -5.29 -19.94
CA ASP A 372 -6.43 -6.20 -20.96
C ASP A 372 -6.50 -5.60 -22.38
N SER A 373 -7.49 -4.75 -22.65
CA SER A 373 -7.66 -4.02 -23.92
C SER A 373 -6.56 -3.00 -24.22
N THR A 374 -5.80 -2.58 -23.20
CA THR A 374 -4.66 -1.66 -23.33
C THR A 374 -3.38 -2.40 -23.73
N PHE A 375 -3.37 -3.74 -23.68
CA PHE A 375 -2.24 -4.56 -24.07
C PHE A 375 -2.36 -5.05 -25.52
N VAL A 376 -1.24 -5.08 -26.22
CA VAL A 376 -1.10 -5.68 -27.55
C VAL A 376 -0.34 -6.99 -27.41
N LYS A 377 -0.92 -8.09 -27.89
CA LYS A 377 -0.26 -9.40 -27.91
C LYS A 377 0.94 -9.36 -28.87
N SER A 378 2.11 -9.79 -28.39
CA SER A 378 3.36 -9.81 -29.15
C SER A 378 4.10 -11.13 -28.91
N GLY A 379 4.07 -12.03 -29.89
CA GLY A 379 4.59 -13.40 -29.75
C GLY A 379 3.88 -14.19 -28.65
N SER A 380 4.63 -14.72 -27.70
CA SER A 380 4.13 -15.42 -26.51
C SER A 380 3.81 -14.49 -25.33
N GLY A 381 4.02 -13.18 -25.47
CA GLY A 381 3.82 -12.20 -24.41
C GLY A 381 2.89 -11.06 -24.81
N TYR A 382 2.90 -10.02 -23.99
CA TYR A 382 2.08 -8.83 -24.14
C TYR A 382 2.94 -7.56 -24.02
N GLN A 383 2.58 -6.53 -24.78
CA GLN A 383 3.16 -5.20 -24.73
C GLN A 383 2.11 -4.19 -24.32
N TRP A 384 2.50 -3.21 -23.53
CA TRP A 384 1.64 -2.11 -23.07
C TRP A 384 2.40 -0.81 -23.20
N HIS A 385 1.69 0.24 -23.57
CA HIS A 385 2.24 1.58 -23.77
C HIS A 385 1.34 2.60 -23.09
N PHE A 386 1.96 3.54 -22.39
CA PHE A 386 1.29 4.69 -21.80
C PHE A 386 2.16 5.93 -21.99
N GLY A 387 1.77 6.79 -22.93
CA GLY A 387 2.47 8.02 -23.26
C GLY A 387 1.68 9.27 -22.92
N LEU A 388 2.11 10.40 -23.46
CA LEU A 388 1.46 11.71 -23.27
C LEU A 388 -0.03 11.72 -23.67
N ALA A 389 -0.41 10.94 -24.69
CA ALA A 389 -1.80 10.89 -25.15
C ALA A 389 -2.69 10.15 -24.14
N GLU A 390 -2.22 9.04 -23.59
CA GLU A 390 -2.89 8.26 -22.55
C GLU A 390 -2.95 9.05 -21.24
N LEU A 391 -1.86 9.74 -20.87
CA LEU A 391 -1.81 10.62 -19.71
C LEU A 391 -2.84 11.76 -19.82
N ALA A 392 -2.93 12.42 -20.98
CA ALA A 392 -3.92 13.48 -21.19
C ALA A 392 -5.36 12.95 -21.05
N LYS A 393 -5.66 11.77 -21.59
CA LYS A 393 -6.97 11.12 -21.42
C LYS A 393 -7.26 10.80 -19.95
N LEU A 394 -6.27 10.27 -19.23
CA LEU A 394 -6.38 9.99 -17.80
C LEU A 394 -6.65 11.27 -17.01
N MET A 395 -5.92 12.35 -17.27
CA MET A 395 -6.12 13.64 -16.59
C MET A 395 -7.51 14.21 -16.85
N ASN A 396 -8.00 14.17 -18.10
CA ASN A 396 -9.36 14.59 -18.45
C ASN A 396 -10.47 13.73 -17.80
N SER A 397 -10.16 12.48 -17.44
CA SER A 397 -11.11 11.63 -16.73
C SER A 397 -11.21 11.95 -15.24
N MET A 398 -10.18 12.59 -14.68
CA MET A 398 -10.11 12.99 -13.26
C MET A 398 -10.53 14.45 -13.05
N ASP A 399 -10.30 15.31 -14.03
CA ASP A 399 -10.67 16.73 -14.01
C ASP A 399 -11.40 17.09 -15.31
N SER A 400 -12.66 17.50 -15.19
CA SER A 400 -13.48 17.92 -16.34
C SER A 400 -13.34 19.42 -16.67
N GLU A 401 -12.70 20.21 -15.81
CA GLU A 401 -12.59 21.67 -16.00
C GLU A 401 -11.45 22.05 -16.95
N THR A 402 -10.40 21.22 -16.99
CA THR A 402 -9.24 21.44 -17.84
C THR A 402 -9.20 20.44 -19.00
N ASN A 403 -9.06 20.92 -20.23
CA ASN A 403 -8.92 20.05 -21.40
C ASN A 403 -7.43 19.79 -21.70
N TYR A 404 -6.91 18.71 -21.13
CA TYR A 404 -5.56 18.22 -21.37
C TYR A 404 -5.45 17.53 -22.74
N THR A 405 -4.39 17.88 -23.45
CA THR A 405 -3.91 17.25 -24.68
C THR A 405 -2.41 16.99 -24.56
N ALA A 406 -1.87 16.07 -25.37
CA ALA A 406 -0.44 15.84 -25.40
C ALA A 406 0.36 17.13 -25.68
N ASP A 407 -0.15 18.02 -26.55
CA ASP A 407 0.48 19.30 -26.85
C ASP A 407 0.42 20.29 -25.68
N SER A 408 -0.69 20.34 -24.94
CA SER A 408 -0.76 21.16 -23.72
C SER A 408 0.21 20.67 -22.66
N LEU A 409 0.38 19.36 -22.47
CA LEU A 409 1.33 18.80 -21.51
C LEU A 409 2.78 19.13 -21.89
N LYS A 410 3.11 19.09 -23.18
CA LYS A 410 4.41 19.52 -23.69
C LYS A 410 4.65 21.00 -23.45
N LYS A 411 3.63 21.83 -23.69
CA LYS A 411 3.70 23.28 -23.43
C LYS A 411 3.90 23.59 -21.95
N ASP A 412 3.33 22.76 -21.07
CA ASP A 412 3.48 22.86 -19.61
C ASP A 412 4.81 22.26 -19.10
N GLY A 413 5.68 21.82 -20.00
CA GLY A 413 7.05 21.40 -19.73
C GLY A 413 7.32 19.91 -19.87
N LEU A 414 6.29 19.04 -19.94
CA LEU A 414 6.49 17.59 -20.12
C LEU A 414 6.71 17.24 -21.60
N THR A 415 7.92 17.56 -22.09
CA THR A 415 8.29 17.46 -23.51
C THR A 415 8.32 16.04 -24.07
N ASP A 416 8.63 15.04 -23.23
CA ASP A 416 8.59 13.62 -23.58
C ASP A 416 8.14 12.79 -22.37
N PHE A 417 7.31 11.78 -22.59
CA PHE A 417 6.86 10.86 -21.55
C PHE A 417 6.32 9.57 -22.18
N ALA A 418 6.88 8.44 -21.73
CA ALA A 418 6.41 7.11 -22.10
C ALA A 418 6.75 6.09 -21.00
N LEU A 419 5.78 5.22 -20.74
CA LEU A 419 5.93 3.99 -19.98
C LEU A 419 5.61 2.82 -20.92
N ASP A 420 6.60 1.98 -21.19
CA ASP A 420 6.45 0.80 -22.03
C ASP A 420 6.68 -0.46 -21.20
N MET A 421 5.66 -1.32 -21.10
CA MET A 421 5.75 -2.58 -20.37
C MET A 421 5.73 -3.77 -21.34
N THR A 422 6.59 -4.75 -21.11
CA THR A 422 6.56 -6.06 -21.77
C THR A 422 6.39 -7.15 -20.72
N VAL A 423 5.39 -8.00 -20.88
CA VAL A 423 5.08 -9.13 -19.99
C VAL A 423 5.31 -10.43 -20.75
N GLN A 424 6.13 -11.33 -20.20
CA GLN A 424 6.46 -12.65 -20.76
C GLN A 424 6.56 -13.69 -19.64
N GLY A 425 5.54 -14.53 -19.50
CA GLY A 425 5.45 -15.49 -18.39
C GLY A 425 5.53 -14.78 -17.04
N ALA A 426 6.43 -15.24 -16.16
CA ALA A 426 6.64 -14.67 -14.83
C ALA A 426 7.49 -13.38 -14.82
N SER A 427 7.89 -12.90 -16.01
CA SER A 427 8.78 -11.75 -16.15
C SER A 427 8.04 -10.54 -16.70
N ALA A 428 8.35 -9.38 -16.13
CA ALA A 428 7.93 -8.09 -16.66
C ALA A 428 9.14 -7.17 -16.84
N THR A 429 9.13 -6.36 -17.89
CA THR A 429 10.09 -5.28 -18.12
C THR A 429 9.31 -3.99 -18.34
N LEU A 430 9.57 -2.98 -17.52
CA LEU A 430 9.02 -1.63 -17.67
C LEU A 430 10.15 -0.68 -18.08
N VAL A 431 9.97 0.04 -19.18
CA VAL A 431 10.85 1.11 -19.63
C VAL A 431 10.14 2.43 -19.40
N CYS A 432 10.76 3.34 -18.66
CA CYS A 432 10.29 4.68 -18.42
C CYS A 432 11.21 5.67 -19.14
N LYS A 433 10.60 6.59 -19.88
CA LYS A 433 11.25 7.76 -20.45
C LYS A 433 10.46 9.00 -20.06
N MET A 434 11.16 10.02 -19.63
CA MET A 434 10.57 11.30 -19.30
C MET A 434 11.56 12.43 -19.61
N ALA A 435 11.07 13.52 -20.16
CA ALA A 435 11.84 14.75 -20.37
C ALA A 435 10.99 15.94 -19.96
N MET A 436 11.50 16.73 -19.02
CA MET A 436 10.89 17.97 -18.55
C MET A 436 11.76 19.16 -18.94
N ALA A 437 11.13 20.20 -19.48
CA ALA A 437 11.74 21.48 -19.75
C ALA A 437 11.08 22.55 -18.87
N ASP A 438 11.89 23.43 -18.28
CA ASP A 438 11.37 24.64 -17.63
C ASP A 438 11.26 25.81 -18.62
N GLU A 439 10.74 26.95 -18.15
CA GLU A 439 10.59 28.17 -18.95
C GLU A 439 11.94 28.75 -19.41
N SER A 440 13.04 28.40 -18.74
CA SER A 440 14.40 28.83 -19.09
C SER A 440 15.05 27.95 -20.18
N GLY A 441 14.41 26.83 -20.54
CA GLY A 441 14.92 25.84 -21.48
C GLY A 441 15.87 24.82 -20.85
N ALA A 442 15.99 24.79 -19.52
CA ALA A 442 16.72 23.74 -18.81
C ALA A 442 15.96 22.43 -18.96
N LEU A 443 16.66 21.39 -19.42
CA LEU A 443 16.08 20.08 -19.72
C LEU A 443 16.55 19.06 -18.70
N ALA A 444 15.60 18.45 -17.99
CA ALA A 444 15.81 17.29 -17.15
C ALA A 444 15.26 16.04 -17.85
N THR A 445 16.01 14.95 -17.88
CA THR A 445 15.55 13.67 -18.45
C THR A 445 15.71 12.54 -17.45
N LEU A 446 14.78 11.60 -17.48
CA LEU A 446 14.82 10.32 -16.78
C LEU A 446 14.67 9.21 -17.81
N ASN A 447 15.62 8.29 -17.83
CA ASN A 447 15.54 7.05 -18.59
C ASN A 447 15.77 5.89 -17.65
N MET A 448 14.82 4.99 -17.51
CA MET A 448 14.91 3.86 -16.60
C MET A 448 14.34 2.60 -17.23
N THR A 449 14.95 1.46 -16.93
CA THR A 449 14.44 0.13 -17.24
C THR A 449 14.38 -0.67 -15.95
N VAL A 450 13.19 -1.09 -15.56
CA VAL A 450 12.93 -1.99 -14.44
C VAL A 450 12.59 -3.37 -15.01
N LYS A 451 13.18 -4.41 -14.45
CA LYS A 451 12.88 -5.80 -14.80
C LYS A 451 12.56 -6.56 -13.52
N SER A 452 11.55 -7.41 -13.58
CA SER A 452 11.21 -8.35 -12.52
C SER A 452 11.03 -9.75 -13.12
N SER A 453 11.52 -10.76 -12.43
CA SER A 453 11.34 -12.17 -12.79
C SER A 453 11.42 -13.03 -11.54
N GLY A 454 10.27 -13.53 -11.09
CA GLY A 454 10.16 -14.29 -9.85
C GLY A 454 10.78 -13.54 -8.66
N ASN A 455 11.87 -14.07 -8.12
CA ASN A 455 12.53 -13.56 -6.93
C ASN A 455 13.68 -12.57 -7.20
N GLN A 456 13.84 -12.13 -8.44
CA GLN A 456 14.85 -11.16 -8.85
C GLN A 456 14.20 -9.91 -9.44
N ALA A 457 14.73 -8.76 -9.10
CA ALA A 457 14.37 -7.50 -9.74
C ALA A 457 15.62 -6.65 -9.97
N SER A 458 15.65 -5.90 -11.07
CA SER A 458 16.72 -4.96 -11.38
C SER A 458 16.17 -3.67 -11.93
N ALA A 459 16.81 -2.55 -11.62
CA ALA A 459 16.48 -1.24 -12.18
C ALA A 459 17.76 -0.56 -12.66
N LYS A 460 17.81 -0.17 -13.93
CA LYS A 460 18.96 0.52 -14.51
C LYS A 460 18.50 1.77 -15.23
N GLY A 461 19.21 2.87 -15.06
CA GLY A 461 18.82 4.12 -15.69
C GLY A 461 19.78 5.28 -15.48
N SER A 462 19.33 6.45 -15.93
CA SER A 462 19.98 7.72 -15.67
C SER A 462 18.97 8.84 -15.47
N VAL A 463 19.38 9.82 -14.66
CA VAL A 463 18.76 11.13 -14.53
C VAL A 463 19.77 12.15 -15.01
N GLN A 464 19.40 13.00 -15.96
CA GLN A 464 20.29 14.01 -16.50
C GLN A 464 19.65 15.39 -16.38
N VAL A 465 20.41 16.36 -15.91
CA VAL A 465 20.11 17.78 -16.06
C VAL A 465 21.09 18.35 -17.08
N ARG A 466 20.56 18.81 -18.20
CA ARG A 466 21.34 19.25 -19.36
C ARG A 466 22.38 20.29 -18.94
N ASN A 467 23.63 20.09 -19.39
CA ASN A 467 24.79 20.94 -19.13
C ASN A 467 25.19 21.07 -17.64
N LEU A 468 24.60 20.29 -16.73
CA LEU A 468 24.91 20.33 -15.31
C LEU A 468 25.44 18.98 -14.82
N CYS A 469 24.61 17.94 -14.88
CA CYS A 469 25.00 16.64 -14.37
C CYS A 469 24.23 15.47 -15.01
N GLU A 470 24.82 14.29 -14.90
CA GLU A 470 24.16 13.01 -15.17
C GLU A 470 24.43 12.06 -14.00
N VAL A 471 23.36 11.47 -13.45
CA VAL A 471 23.42 10.43 -12.43
C VAL A 471 22.99 9.13 -13.08
N THR A 472 23.85 8.13 -13.07
CA THR A 472 23.54 6.78 -13.56
C THR A 472 23.38 5.83 -12.40
N PHE A 473 22.47 4.86 -12.51
CA PHE A 473 22.25 3.84 -11.50
C PHE A 473 21.99 2.47 -12.14
N ASP A 474 22.44 1.42 -11.46
CA ASP A 474 22.24 0.01 -11.77
C ASP A 474 22.03 -0.72 -10.45
N LEU A 475 20.78 -1.09 -10.21
CA LEU A 475 20.27 -1.74 -9.01
C LEU A 475 19.91 -3.18 -9.36
N ALA A 476 20.28 -4.12 -8.51
CA ALA A 476 19.85 -5.51 -8.61
C ALA A 476 19.49 -6.03 -7.24
N SER A 477 18.40 -6.78 -7.17
CA SER A 477 17.88 -7.37 -5.95
C SER A 477 17.54 -8.84 -6.17
N THR A 478 17.75 -9.64 -5.13
CA THR A 478 17.36 -11.04 -5.06
C THR A 478 16.71 -11.30 -3.70
N ALA A 479 15.71 -12.17 -3.66
CA ALA A 479 15.10 -12.67 -2.44
C ALA A 479 15.04 -14.19 -2.49
N GLN A 480 15.37 -14.89 -1.41
CA GLN A 480 15.31 -16.36 -1.40
C GLN A 480 15.13 -16.90 0.01
N THR A 481 14.46 -18.04 0.11
CA THR A 481 14.46 -18.82 1.34
C THR A 481 15.84 -19.44 1.59
N THR A 482 16.29 -19.44 2.83
CA THR A 482 17.59 -19.98 3.22
C THR A 482 17.51 -20.78 4.53
N SER A 483 18.52 -21.62 4.79
CA SER A 483 18.73 -22.31 6.06
C SER A 483 19.77 -21.62 6.95
N GLU A 484 20.20 -20.41 6.58
CA GLU A 484 21.09 -19.58 7.41
C GLU A 484 20.38 -19.19 8.73
N ASN A 485 21.14 -19.26 9.84
CA ASN A 485 20.63 -18.88 11.15
C ASN A 485 20.71 -17.36 11.35
N VAL A 486 19.63 -16.79 11.90
CA VAL A 486 19.63 -15.38 12.31
C VAL A 486 20.21 -15.26 13.71
N LYS A 487 21.09 -14.27 13.90
CA LYS A 487 21.61 -13.89 15.21
C LYS A 487 20.59 -13.03 15.93
N THR A 488 20.36 -13.29 17.22
CA THR A 488 19.48 -12.49 18.09
C THR A 488 20.25 -11.49 18.95
N ALA A 489 21.58 -11.63 19.05
CA ALA A 489 22.44 -10.72 19.81
C ALA A 489 23.87 -10.74 19.27
N PRO A 490 24.70 -9.73 19.62
CA PRO A 490 26.14 -9.80 19.43
C PRO A 490 26.76 -11.08 20.02
N ALA A 491 27.87 -11.53 19.45
CA ALA A 491 28.57 -12.72 19.93
C ALA A 491 28.99 -12.58 21.40
N ALA A 492 29.01 -13.69 22.15
CA ALA A 492 29.45 -13.68 23.54
C ALA A 492 30.87 -13.11 23.67
N GLY A 493 31.06 -12.14 24.57
CA GLY A 493 32.33 -11.43 24.76
C GLY A 493 32.57 -10.25 23.80
N ALA A 494 31.61 -9.92 22.93
CA ALA A 494 31.68 -8.68 22.15
C ALA A 494 31.60 -7.44 23.05
N ASN A 495 32.29 -6.37 22.65
CA ASN A 495 32.17 -5.08 23.32
C ASN A 495 30.81 -4.47 22.97
N ILE A 496 30.00 -4.15 23.98
CA ILE A 496 28.67 -3.54 23.80
C ILE A 496 28.62 -2.24 24.58
N VAL A 497 28.26 -1.15 23.90
CA VAL A 497 27.95 0.15 24.49
C VAL A 497 26.45 0.36 24.40
N ASP A 498 25.81 0.68 25.52
CA ASP A 498 24.40 1.04 25.53
C ASP A 498 24.28 2.54 25.26
N LEU A 499 23.62 2.91 24.15
CA LEU A 499 23.38 4.31 23.84
C LEU A 499 22.15 4.84 24.61
N GLY A 500 21.28 3.98 25.13
CA GLY A 500 20.02 4.40 25.78
C GLY A 500 19.03 5.06 24.80
N ALA A 501 17.76 5.17 25.21
CA ALA A 501 16.69 5.71 24.36
C ALA A 501 16.82 7.21 24.04
N GLU A 502 17.65 7.96 24.79
CA GLU A 502 17.72 9.42 24.71
C GLU A 502 18.86 9.98 23.83
N THR A 503 19.75 9.15 23.26
CA THR A 503 20.99 9.64 22.60
C THR A 503 20.99 9.57 21.07
N LEU A 504 19.90 9.14 20.44
CA LEU A 504 19.76 9.28 18.99
C LEU A 504 19.06 10.62 18.68
N PRO A 505 19.74 11.61 18.08
CA PRO A 505 19.10 12.80 17.56
C PRO A 505 18.40 12.44 16.24
N ILE A 506 17.36 11.60 16.31
CA ILE A 506 16.48 11.29 15.17
C ILE A 506 15.05 11.10 15.69
N ALA A 507 14.53 12.12 16.37
CA ALA A 507 13.11 12.35 16.59
C ALA A 507 12.94 13.78 17.15
N GLY A 508 12.92 14.73 16.23
CA GLY A 508 12.45 16.10 16.41
C GLY A 508 11.69 16.47 15.16
#